data_AF-A0A7S3CIA3-F1
#
_entry.id   AF-A0A7S3CIA3-F1
#
_cell.length_a   1.000
_cell.length_b   1.000
_cell.length_c   1.000
_cell.angle_alpha   90.00
_cell.angle_beta   90.00
_cell.angle_gamma   90.00
#
_symmetry.space_group_name_H-M   'P 1'
#
loop_
_entity.id
_entity.type
_entity.pdbx_description
1 polymer ?
#
loop_
_entity_poly.entity_id
_entity_poly.type
_entity_poly.pdbx_seq_one_letter_code
_entity_poly.pdbx_strand_id
1 'polypeptide(L)'
;MAQNPLAIEDVDNEVLREADEYLRKHKILELFEDLTTILSYKQPDNMEAFLIDILKQRKMNGNRNIVYSDTELQNIFTLYDLKGAGFITKEQCREALKTLANSEFHHQKAEEIQ
;
A
#
# COMPACT_ATOMS: atom_id res chain seq x y z
N MET A 1 42.81 1.07 15.76
CA MET A 1 41.59 1.68 15.17
C MET A 1 40.61 0.53 14.97
N ALA A 2 39.51 0.50 15.70
CA ALA A 2 38.55 -0.60 15.64
C ALA A 2 37.77 -0.50 14.32
N GLN A 3 37.87 -1.52 13.47
CA GLN A 3 37.11 -1.64 12.24
C GLN A 3 35.64 -1.80 12.62
N ASN A 4 34.77 -0.88 12.18
CA ASN A 4 33.34 -0.93 12.47
C ASN A 4 32.75 -2.18 11.79
N PRO A 5 32.29 -3.20 12.55
CA PRO A 5 31.75 -4.43 11.97
C PRO A 5 30.39 -4.23 11.27
N LEU A 6 29.80 -3.02 11.37
CA LEU A 6 28.57 -2.61 10.69
C LEU A 6 28.83 -1.68 9.50
N ALA A 7 30.09 -1.48 9.10
CA ALA A 7 30.38 -0.74 7.88
C ALA A 7 29.91 -1.59 6.70
N ILE A 8 28.77 -1.20 6.12
CA ILE A 8 28.28 -1.76 4.86
C ILE A 8 29.33 -1.41 3.81
N GLU A 9 29.90 -2.43 3.15
CA GLU A 9 30.81 -2.23 2.02
C GLU A 9 30.13 -1.33 0.98
N ASP A 10 30.92 -0.53 0.25
CA ASP A 10 30.42 0.34 -0.80
C ASP A 10 29.70 -0.54 -1.83
N VAL A 11 28.37 -0.61 -1.71
CA VAL A 11 27.55 -1.59 -2.42
C VAL A 11 27.66 -1.25 -3.90
N ASP A 12 28.17 -2.18 -4.70
CA ASP A 12 28.30 -1.98 -6.14
C ASP A 12 26.95 -1.50 -6.71
N ASN A 13 27.02 -0.55 -7.64
CA ASN A 13 25.85 0.09 -8.25
C ASN A 13 24.93 -0.95 -8.91
N GLU A 14 25.49 -2.08 -9.36
CA GLU A 14 24.73 -3.22 -9.87
C GLU A 14 23.86 -3.88 -8.79
N VAL A 15 24.39 -4.17 -7.60
CA VAL A 15 23.65 -4.80 -6.50
C VAL A 15 22.52 -3.89 -6.01
N LEU A 16 22.75 -2.58 -5.92
CA LEU A 16 21.71 -1.62 -5.56
C LEU A 16 20.59 -1.56 -6.60
N ARG A 17 20.95 -1.59 -7.89
CA ARG A 17 19.97 -1.61 -8.99
C ARG A 17 19.13 -2.88 -8.98
N GLU A 18 19.76 -4.04 -8.82
CA GLU A 18 19.04 -5.32 -8.73
C GLU A 18 18.08 -5.35 -7.53
N ALA A 19 18.50 -4.80 -6.38
CA ALA A 19 17.65 -4.67 -5.22
C ALA A 19 16.45 -3.76 -5.47
N ASP A 20 16.66 -2.57 -6.06
CA ASP A 20 15.56 -1.64 -6.41
C ASP A 20 14.59 -2.28 -7.42
N GLU A 21 15.11 -2.97 -8.44
CA GLU A 21 14.31 -3.72 -9.42
C GLU A 21 13.47 -4.80 -8.74
N TYR A 22 14.04 -5.56 -7.81
CA TYR A 22 13.32 -6.57 -7.04
C TYR A 22 12.21 -5.95 -6.19
N LEU A 23 12.51 -4.87 -5.45
CA LEU A 23 11.55 -4.18 -4.60
C LEU A 23 10.34 -3.67 -5.41
N ARG A 24 10.59 -3.04 -6.56
CA ARG A 24 9.53 -2.54 -7.46
C ARG A 24 8.75 -3.67 -8.12
N LYS A 25 9.44 -4.66 -8.68
CA LYS A 25 8.81 -5.80 -9.37
C LYS A 25 7.87 -6.57 -8.46
N HIS A 26 8.25 -6.73 -7.19
CA HIS A 26 7.48 -7.46 -6.19
C HIS A 26 6.57 -6.59 -5.34
N LYS A 27 6.51 -5.27 -5.63
CA LYS A 27 5.68 -4.29 -4.93
C LYS A 27 5.89 -4.30 -3.41
N ILE A 28 7.14 -4.42 -3.01
CA ILE A 28 7.53 -4.52 -1.60
C ILE A 28 7.34 -3.16 -0.91
N LEU A 29 7.56 -2.05 -1.64
CA LEU A 29 7.33 -0.71 -1.10
C LEU A 29 5.86 -0.51 -0.72
N GLU A 30 4.93 -0.87 -1.60
CA GLU A 30 3.49 -0.77 -1.39
C GLU A 30 3.03 -1.69 -0.25
N LEU A 31 3.60 -2.90 -0.16
CA LEU A 31 3.37 -3.78 0.99
C LEU A 31 3.78 -3.09 2.30
N PHE A 32 4.95 -2.45 2.34
CA PHE A 32 5.42 -1.75 3.54
C PHE A 32 4.57 -0.51 3.86
N GLU A 33 4.13 0.25 2.86
CA GLU A 33 3.20 1.38 3.04
C GLU A 33 1.88 0.94 3.67
N ASP A 34 1.30 -0.17 3.19
CA ASP A 34 0.08 -0.76 3.76
C ASP A 34 0.30 -1.17 5.23
N LEU A 35 1.39 -1.90 5.50
CA LEU A 35 1.69 -2.43 6.83
C LEU A 35 1.97 -1.30 7.83
N THR A 36 2.69 -0.27 7.42
CA THR A 36 3.01 0.88 8.29
C THR A 36 1.78 1.75 8.54
N THR A 37 0.92 1.91 7.54
CA THR A 37 -0.36 2.63 7.69
C THR A 37 -1.26 1.92 8.70
N ILE A 38 -1.46 0.61 8.56
CA ILE A 38 -2.35 -0.12 9.48
C ILE A 38 -1.78 -0.21 10.89
N LEU A 39 -0.45 -0.31 11.03
CA LEU A 39 0.20 -0.23 12.35
C LEU A 39 0.02 1.14 13.00
N SER A 40 0.20 2.22 12.23
CA SER A 40 0.04 3.58 12.73
C SER A 40 -1.39 3.86 13.18
N TYR A 41 -2.37 3.28 12.50
CA TYR A 41 -3.78 3.41 12.83
C TYR A 41 -4.22 2.53 14.00
N LYS A 42 -3.87 1.23 13.99
CA LYS A 42 -4.36 0.26 14.99
C LYS A 42 -3.57 0.27 16.29
N GLN A 43 -2.29 0.66 16.25
CA GLN A 43 -1.38 0.73 17.40
C GLN A 43 -1.51 -0.49 18.34
N PRO A 44 -1.34 -1.72 17.83
CA PRO A 44 -1.56 -2.92 18.62
C PRO A 44 -0.51 -3.07 19.73
N ASP A 45 -0.90 -3.66 20.86
CA ASP A 45 0.01 -3.93 21.98
C ASP A 45 1.16 -4.89 21.58
N ASN A 46 0.87 -5.85 20.69
CA ASN A 46 1.86 -6.77 20.14
C ASN A 46 1.95 -6.62 18.60
N MET A 47 2.91 -5.80 18.17
CA MET A 47 3.15 -5.50 16.76
C MET A 47 3.53 -6.72 15.93
N GLU A 48 4.39 -7.60 16.45
CA GLU A 48 4.89 -8.76 15.72
C GLU A 48 3.76 -9.75 15.41
N ALA A 49 2.97 -10.11 16.43
CA ALA A 49 1.85 -11.03 16.26
C ALA A 49 0.80 -10.48 15.27
N PHE A 50 0.54 -9.18 15.35
CA PHE A 50 -0.38 -8.48 14.45
C PHE A 50 0.10 -8.49 12.99
N LEU A 51 1.37 -8.14 12.74
CA LEU A 51 1.96 -8.18 11.40
C LEU A 51 1.97 -9.59 10.81
N ILE A 52 2.28 -10.61 11.62
CA ILE A 52 2.27 -12.02 11.19
C ILE A 52 0.87 -12.42 10.73
N ASP A 53 -0.18 -12.05 11.47
CA ASP A 53 -1.54 -12.37 11.09
C ASP A 53 -1.94 -11.67 9.78
N ILE A 54 -1.66 -10.36 9.65
CA ILE A 54 -1.91 -9.61 8.41
C ILE A 54 -1.21 -10.25 7.21
N LEU A 55 0.07 -10.60 7.34
CA LEU A 55 0.82 -11.23 6.24
C LEU A 55 0.27 -12.61 5.88
N LYS A 56 -0.20 -13.40 6.85
CA LYS A 56 -0.89 -14.67 6.59
C LYS A 56 -2.21 -14.45 5.83
N GLN A 57 -3.03 -13.49 6.27
CA GLN A 57 -4.27 -13.14 5.57
C GLN A 57 -3.98 -12.69 4.14
N ARG A 58 -2.96 -11.85 3.92
CA ARG A 58 -2.56 -11.40 2.58
C ARG A 58 -2.08 -12.55 1.69
N LYS A 59 -1.34 -13.51 2.26
CA LYS A 59 -0.90 -14.71 1.54
C LYS A 59 -2.08 -15.58 1.12
N MET A 60 -3.11 -15.71 1.97
CA MET A 60 -4.30 -16.52 1.69
C MET A 60 -5.26 -15.84 0.70
N ASN A 61 -5.50 -14.54 0.87
CA ASN A 61 -6.48 -13.77 0.11
C ASN A 61 -5.91 -13.14 -1.18
N GLY A 62 -4.61 -13.32 -1.42
CA GLY A 62 -3.88 -12.67 -2.51
C GLY A 62 -3.67 -11.18 -2.26
N ASN A 63 -3.36 -10.45 -3.33
CA ASN A 63 -2.94 -9.05 -3.24
C ASN A 63 -4.10 -8.05 -3.01
N ARG A 64 -5.17 -8.45 -2.30
CA ARG A 64 -6.22 -7.52 -1.90
C ARG A 64 -5.64 -6.56 -0.87
N ASN A 65 -5.73 -5.25 -1.16
CA ASN A 65 -5.35 -4.22 -0.21
C ASN A 65 -6.18 -4.37 1.07
N ILE A 66 -5.48 -4.51 2.20
CA ILE A 66 -6.07 -4.74 3.52
C ILE A 66 -6.44 -3.39 4.18
N VAL A 67 -6.09 -2.27 3.54
CA VAL A 67 -6.16 -0.94 4.15
C VAL A 67 -7.58 -0.43 4.33
N TYR A 68 -8.52 -0.80 3.46
CA TYR A 68 -9.87 -0.23 3.48
C TYR A 68 -10.91 -1.25 3.95
N SER A 69 -11.66 -0.86 4.97
CA SER A 69 -12.88 -1.52 5.41
C SER A 69 -14.06 -1.21 4.48
N ASP A 70 -15.09 -2.06 4.51
CA ASP A 70 -16.34 -1.81 3.79
C ASP A 70 -16.97 -0.46 4.15
N THR A 71 -16.80 0.00 5.40
CA THR A 71 -17.29 1.30 5.85
C THR A 71 -16.54 2.45 5.21
N GLU A 72 -15.21 2.36 5.08
CA GLU A 72 -14.40 3.39 4.43
C GLU A 72 -14.69 3.47 2.92
N LEU A 73 -14.86 2.33 2.27
CA LEU A 73 -15.30 2.27 0.87
C LEU A 73 -16.69 2.91 0.70
N GLN A 74 -17.63 2.61 1.60
CA GLN A 74 -18.95 3.23 1.58
C GLN A 74 -18.90 4.74 1.79
N ASN A 75 -18.06 5.22 2.71
CA ASN A 75 -17.89 6.65 2.98
C ASN A 75 -17.34 7.38 1.75
N ILE A 76 -16.32 6.82 1.09
CA ILE A 76 -15.73 7.42 -0.10
C ILE A 76 -16.70 7.37 -1.27
N PHE A 77 -17.43 6.27 -1.46
CA PHE A 77 -18.51 6.23 -2.45
C PHE A 77 -19.55 7.33 -2.21
N THR A 78 -19.99 7.49 -0.96
CA THR A 78 -20.97 8.51 -0.57
C THR A 78 -20.45 9.93 -0.79
N LEU A 79 -19.15 10.18 -0.56
CA LEU A 79 -18.51 11.47 -0.82
C LEU A 79 -18.55 11.84 -2.31
N TYR A 80 -18.41 10.85 -3.21
CA TYR A 80 -18.42 11.08 -4.65
C TYR A 80 -19.83 10.99 -5.28
N ASP A 81 -20.78 10.31 -4.64
CA ASP A 81 -22.21 10.37 -4.98
C ASP A 81 -22.88 11.63 -4.39
N LEU A 82 -22.41 12.81 -4.83
CA LEU A 82 -22.89 14.11 -4.34
C LEU A 82 -24.41 14.31 -4.50
N LYS A 83 -25.04 13.58 -5.42
CA LYS A 83 -26.49 13.66 -5.69
C LYS A 83 -27.31 12.63 -4.92
N GLY A 84 -26.67 11.69 -4.22
CA GLY A 84 -27.35 10.57 -3.56
C GLY A 84 -28.13 9.70 -4.55
N ALA A 85 -27.64 9.58 -5.79
CA ALA A 85 -28.33 8.86 -6.86
C ALA A 85 -28.19 7.33 -6.72
N GLY A 86 -27.32 6.87 -5.82
CA GLY A 86 -26.97 5.45 -5.64
C GLY A 86 -25.97 4.95 -6.68
N PHE A 87 -25.41 5.84 -7.51
CA PHE A 87 -24.36 5.52 -8.48
C PHE A 87 -23.45 6.73 -8.70
N ILE A 88 -22.19 6.46 -9.06
CA ILE A 88 -21.20 7.47 -9.44
C ILE A 88 -20.81 7.29 -10.91
N THR A 89 -20.47 8.37 -11.60
CA THR A 89 -19.94 8.28 -12.97
C THR A 89 -18.54 7.68 -12.95
N LYS A 90 -18.07 7.29 -14.14
CA LYS A 90 -16.74 6.74 -14.33
C LYS A 90 -15.65 7.70 -13.88
N GLU A 91 -15.80 8.99 -14.20
CA GLU A 91 -14.87 10.05 -13.83
C GLU A 91 -14.84 10.22 -12.31
N GLN A 92 -16.00 10.21 -11.65
CA GLN A 92 -16.11 10.28 -10.20
C GLN A 92 -15.47 9.06 -9.53
N CYS A 93 -15.69 7.85 -10.07
CA CYS A 93 -15.04 6.63 -9.59
C CYS A 93 -13.52 6.73 -9.72
N ARG A 94 -13.02 7.23 -10.85
CA ARG A 94 -11.59 7.43 -11.08
C ARG A 94 -10.97 8.39 -10.07
N GLU A 95 -11.62 9.53 -9.81
CA GLU A 95 -11.14 10.47 -8.80
C GLU A 95 -11.23 9.89 -7.38
N ALA A 96 -12.26 9.11 -7.06
CA ALA A 96 -12.36 8.40 -5.78
C ALA A 96 -11.22 7.39 -5.59
N LEU A 97 -10.86 6.66 -6.65
CA LEU A 97 -9.74 5.71 -6.62
C LEU A 97 -8.39 6.41 -6.45
N LYS A 98 -8.21 7.62 -6.99
CA LYS A 98 -7.00 8.43 -6.73
C LYS A 98 -6.91 8.87 -5.27
N THR A 99 -8.02 9.24 -4.65
CA THR A 99 -8.05 9.55 -3.21
C THR A 99 -7.75 8.32 -2.34
N LEU A 100 -8.12 7.14 -2.82
CA LEU A 100 -7.78 5.85 -2.20
C LEU A 100 -6.36 5.35 -2.53
N ALA A 101 -5.64 6.02 -3.43
CA ALA A 101 -4.29 5.59 -3.77
C ALA A 101 -3.34 5.94 -2.63
N ASN A 102 -2.83 4.91 -1.96
CA ASN A 102 -1.85 5.04 -0.90
C ASN A 102 -0.40 4.92 -1.40
N SER A 103 -0.22 4.63 -2.69
CA SER A 103 1.09 4.53 -3.34
C SER A 103 1.05 5.18 -4.72
N GLU A 104 2.23 5.59 -5.22
CA GLU A 104 2.38 6.14 -6.57
C GLU A 104 1.90 5.14 -7.64
N PHE A 105 2.16 3.85 -7.43
CA PHE A 105 1.68 2.78 -8.31
C PHE A 105 0.15 2.74 -8.39
N HIS A 106 -0.55 2.82 -7.26
CA HIS A 106 -2.02 2.84 -7.24
C HIS A 106 -2.58 4.09 -7.89
N HIS A 107 -1.91 5.24 -7.72
CA HIS A 107 -2.34 6.50 -8.32
C HIS A 107 -2.22 6.47 -9.85
N GLN A 108 -1.08 6.01 -10.38
CA GLN A 108 -0.88 5.86 -11.83
C GLN A 108 -1.90 4.86 -12.43
N LYS A 109 -2.17 3.76 -11.73
CA LYS A 109 -3.19 2.79 -12.17
C LYS A 109 -4.59 3.38 -12.23
N ALA A 110 -4.95 4.26 -11.29
CA ALA A 110 -6.23 4.96 -11.33
C ALA A 110 -6.32 5.92 -12.53
N GLU A 111 -5.22 6.57 -12.93
CA GLU A 111 -5.19 7.46 -14.09
C GLU A 111 -5.38 6.75 -15.43
N GLU A 112 -4.88 5.52 -15.55
CA GLU A 112 -4.99 4.68 -16.74
C GLU A 112 -6.41 4.18 -17.03
N ILE A 113 -7.35 4.35 -16.09
CA ILE A 113 -8.75 3.97 -16.26
C ILE A 113 -9.41 4.97 -17.25
N GLN A 114 -9.36 4.63 -18.53
CA GLN A 114 -10.16 5.22 -19.61
C GLN A 114 -11.62 4.97 -19.34
#